data_AF-I3S4C8-F1
#
_entry.id   AF-I3S4C8-F1
#
_cell.length_a   1.000
_cell.length_b   1.000
_cell.length_c   1.000
_cell.angle_alpha   90.00
_cell.angle_beta   90.00
_cell.angle_gamma   90.00
#
_symmetry.space_group_name_H-M   'P 1'
#
loop_
_entity.id
_entity.type
_entity.pdbx_description
1 polymer ?
#
loop_
_entity_poly.entity_id
_entity_poly.type
_entity_poly.pdbx_seq_one_letter_code
_entity_poly.pdbx_strand_id
1 'polypeptide(L)'
;MWAKKYGLKIIIDLHAALGSQNGYEHSSSRDGSQEWGVTDETIQQTVRIIGFLTSRYAKSPCLYAVELLNEPRSPGATLESLNKYYKAGYQAVRKHSSSAYVVLSNRLSSPNPKEFFPVANGLRRSVIDVHYYSVFDDLFTDMTVQQNIDYIYTNRSSDLNFVTTANGPLVFVGEWVAEWKIKNATKEDFQRFSKAQLDVFGRATFGWAYWAFKNSDNYKHWSLEWMINNGYIKL
;
A
#
# COMPACT_ATOMS: atom_id res chain seq x y z
N MET A 1 1.53 -8.91 -21.79
CA MET A 1 0.25 -9.51 -22.22
C MET A 1 -0.02 -10.81 -21.45
N TRP A 2 -0.26 -10.72 -20.14
CA TRP A 2 -0.75 -11.84 -19.31
C TRP A 2 -2.00 -11.46 -18.55
N ALA A 3 -2.02 -10.25 -17.96
CA ALA A 3 -3.20 -9.72 -17.28
C ALA A 3 -4.48 -9.80 -18.15
N LYS A 4 -4.39 -9.38 -19.42
CA LYS A 4 -5.51 -9.48 -20.37
C LYS A 4 -5.98 -10.92 -20.60
N LYS A 5 -5.04 -11.87 -20.71
CA LYS A 5 -5.34 -13.29 -20.94
C LYS A 5 -6.15 -13.89 -19.79
N TYR A 6 -5.84 -13.48 -18.56
CA TYR A 6 -6.48 -14.01 -17.34
C TYR A 6 -7.52 -13.07 -16.74
N GLY A 7 -7.95 -12.04 -17.46
CA GLY A 7 -8.97 -11.08 -16.98
C GLY A 7 -8.51 -10.20 -15.80
N LEU A 8 -7.21 -10.14 -15.51
CA LEU A 8 -6.66 -9.38 -14.40
C LEU A 8 -6.59 -7.88 -14.72
N LYS A 9 -6.79 -7.10 -13.66
CA LYS A 9 -6.56 -5.66 -13.59
C LYS A 9 -5.21 -5.38 -12.96
N ILE A 10 -4.62 -4.24 -13.30
CA ILE A 10 -3.26 -3.86 -12.88
C ILE A 10 -3.31 -2.49 -12.22
N ILE A 11 -2.73 -2.43 -11.03
CA ILE A 11 -2.26 -1.22 -10.37
C ILE A 11 -0.79 -1.07 -10.73
N ILE A 12 -0.40 0.09 -11.24
CA ILE A 12 1.01 0.43 -11.45
C ILE A 12 1.44 1.26 -10.26
N ASP A 13 2.34 0.72 -9.45
CA ASP A 13 2.94 1.42 -8.31
C ASP A 13 4.36 1.92 -8.63
N LEU A 14 4.62 3.19 -8.30
CA LEU A 14 5.96 3.75 -8.31
C LEU A 14 6.61 3.50 -6.95
N HIS A 15 7.26 2.35 -6.84
CA HIS A 15 7.77 1.86 -5.56
C HIS A 15 9.03 2.59 -5.04
N ALA A 16 9.82 3.17 -5.95
CA ALA A 16 11.06 3.88 -5.62
C ALA A 16 11.19 5.15 -6.46
N ALA A 17 11.43 6.28 -5.80
CA ALA A 17 11.72 7.55 -6.46
C ALA A 17 13.19 7.96 -6.30
N LEU A 18 13.68 8.79 -7.22
CA LEU A 18 15.04 9.32 -7.14
C LEU A 18 15.24 10.06 -5.81
N GLY A 19 16.34 9.74 -5.12
CA GLY A 19 16.67 10.30 -3.80
C GLY A 19 16.01 9.54 -2.63
N SER A 20 15.22 8.49 -2.89
CA SER A 20 14.47 7.73 -1.90
C SER A 20 13.46 8.55 -1.09
N GLN A 21 12.20 8.11 -1.12
CA GLN A 21 11.11 8.73 -0.38
C GLN A 21 11.00 8.29 1.08
N ASN A 22 11.76 7.27 1.50
CA ASN A 22 11.64 6.73 2.87
C ASN A 22 12.94 6.30 3.54
N GLY A 23 14.07 6.24 2.82
CA GLY A 23 15.35 5.80 3.34
C GLY A 23 15.49 4.29 3.51
N TYR A 24 14.50 3.49 3.13
CA TYR A 24 14.58 2.04 3.20
C TYR A 24 15.12 1.42 1.90
N GLU A 25 15.59 0.18 1.98
CA GLU A 25 16.15 -0.57 0.87
C GLU A 25 15.13 -0.80 -0.25
N HIS A 26 13.84 -0.94 0.07
CA HIS A 26 12.79 -1.14 -0.94
C HIS A 26 12.49 0.14 -1.75
N SER A 27 12.86 1.33 -1.26
CA SER A 27 12.92 2.55 -2.09
C SER A 27 14.30 2.79 -2.73
N SER A 28 15.16 1.76 -2.72
CA SER A 28 16.53 1.77 -3.26
C SER A 28 17.51 2.71 -2.54
N SER A 29 17.22 3.12 -1.29
CA SER A 29 18.23 3.80 -0.48
C SER A 29 19.36 2.83 -0.11
N ARG A 30 20.61 3.30 -0.19
CA ARG A 30 21.79 2.48 0.12
C ARG A 30 22.34 2.69 1.52
N ASP A 31 22.04 3.84 2.10
CA ASP A 31 22.66 4.35 3.34
C ASP A 31 21.63 4.99 4.29
N GLY A 32 20.34 4.89 3.99
CA GLY A 32 19.30 5.52 4.78
C GLY A 32 18.95 6.94 4.34
N SER A 33 19.61 7.48 3.31
CA SER A 33 19.32 8.80 2.77
C SER A 33 17.87 8.91 2.27
N GLN A 34 17.28 10.08 2.54
CA GLN A 34 15.92 10.43 2.14
C GLN A 34 15.93 11.86 1.59
N GLU A 35 16.25 11.98 0.31
CA GLU A 35 16.46 13.24 -0.43
C GLU A 35 15.29 13.57 -1.36
N TRP A 36 14.39 12.62 -1.61
CA TRP A 36 13.21 12.86 -2.42
C TRP A 36 12.35 13.97 -1.82
N GLY A 37 11.91 14.92 -2.66
CA GLY A 37 11.01 15.99 -2.23
C GLY A 37 11.69 17.15 -1.50
N VAL A 38 13.02 17.13 -1.34
CA VAL A 38 13.81 18.26 -0.83
C VAL A 38 13.84 19.41 -1.83
N THR A 39 13.80 19.10 -3.13
CA THR A 39 13.75 20.09 -4.21
C THR A 39 12.58 19.85 -5.15
N ASP A 40 12.07 20.92 -5.74
CA ASP A 40 11.03 20.87 -6.77
C ASP A 40 11.42 19.99 -7.97
N GLU A 41 12.71 19.91 -8.29
CA GLU A 41 13.20 19.11 -9.42
C GLU A 41 12.95 17.61 -9.20
N THR A 42 13.21 17.09 -7.99
CA THR A 42 12.95 15.67 -7.67
C THR A 42 11.44 15.34 -7.76
N ILE A 43 10.59 16.27 -7.32
CA ILE A 43 9.13 16.14 -7.45
C ILE A 43 8.73 16.11 -8.93
N GLN A 44 9.23 17.06 -9.74
CA GLN A 44 8.91 17.14 -11.16
C GLN A 44 9.40 15.93 -11.95
N GLN A 45 10.58 15.39 -11.63
CA GLN A 45 11.09 14.15 -12.21
C GLN A 45 10.16 12.97 -11.94
N THR A 46 9.69 12.84 -10.70
CA THR A 46 8.75 11.80 -10.30
C THR A 46 7.41 11.95 -11.05
N VAL A 47 6.90 13.17 -11.21
CA VAL A 47 5.70 13.46 -12.02
C VAL A 47 5.89 13.08 -13.49
N ARG A 48 7.07 13.33 -14.07
CA ARG A 48 7.39 12.93 -15.46
C ARG A 48 7.33 11.41 -15.62
N ILE A 49 7.81 10.64 -14.63
CA ILE A 49 7.74 9.18 -14.63
C ILE A 49 6.28 8.70 -14.58
N ILE A 50 5.45 9.25 -13.69
CA ILE A 50 4.01 8.93 -13.63
C ILE A 50 3.32 9.23 -14.96
N GLY A 51 3.59 10.39 -15.55
CA GLY A 51 3.05 10.77 -16.86
C GLY A 51 3.47 9.78 -17.96
N PHE A 52 4.75 9.41 -18.00
CA PHE A 52 5.28 8.43 -18.95
C PHE A 52 4.61 7.05 -18.81
N LEU A 53 4.56 6.50 -17.59
CA LEU A 53 3.94 5.20 -17.32
C LEU A 53 2.45 5.22 -17.68
N THR A 54 1.72 6.26 -17.25
CA THR A 54 0.30 6.38 -17.57
C THR A 54 0.07 6.48 -19.07
N SER A 55 0.83 7.34 -19.78
CA SER A 55 0.73 7.49 -21.24
C SER A 55 0.94 6.16 -21.96
N ARG A 56 1.95 5.39 -21.52
CA ARG A 56 2.29 4.09 -22.08
C ARG A 56 1.16 3.07 -21.93
N TYR A 57 0.46 3.07 -20.80
CA TYR A 57 -0.52 2.03 -20.46
C TYR A 57 -1.99 2.47 -20.54
N ALA A 58 -2.27 3.76 -20.82
CA ALA A 58 -3.62 4.32 -20.80
C ALA A 58 -4.62 3.62 -21.73
N LYS A 59 -4.16 3.09 -22.87
CA LYS A 59 -5.00 2.36 -23.83
C LYS A 59 -5.19 0.88 -23.46
N SER A 60 -4.52 0.38 -22.43
CA SER A 60 -4.65 -1.00 -21.96
C SER A 60 -5.96 -1.16 -21.20
N PRO A 61 -6.83 -2.12 -21.57
CA PRO A 61 -8.05 -2.40 -20.80
C PRO A 61 -7.77 -2.99 -19.41
N CYS A 62 -6.51 -3.36 -19.14
CA CYS A 62 -6.06 -3.88 -17.86
C CYS A 62 -5.59 -2.79 -16.89
N LEU A 63 -5.32 -1.57 -17.35
CA LEU A 63 -4.93 -0.49 -16.42
C LEU A 63 -6.13 -0.12 -15.55
N TYR A 64 -6.00 -0.32 -14.25
CA TYR A 64 -7.05 -0.07 -13.28
C TYR A 64 -6.74 1.13 -12.39
N ALA A 65 -5.53 1.19 -11.86
CA ALA A 65 -5.07 2.31 -11.06
C ALA A 65 -3.59 2.62 -11.31
N VAL A 66 -3.19 3.83 -10.94
CA VAL A 66 -1.80 4.27 -10.84
C VAL A 66 -1.60 4.76 -9.42
N GLU A 67 -0.71 4.11 -8.70
CA GLU A 67 -0.23 4.57 -7.40
C GLU A 67 0.96 5.49 -7.59
N LEU A 68 0.87 6.67 -6.99
CA LEU A 68 1.78 7.76 -7.29
C LEU A 68 3.14 7.55 -6.64
N LEU A 69 3.21 7.01 -5.43
CA LEU A 69 4.47 6.79 -4.73
C LEU A 69 4.23 5.89 -3.52
N ASN A 70 4.96 4.78 -3.45
CA ASN A 70 4.89 3.87 -2.31
C ASN A 70 5.52 4.46 -1.04
N GLU A 71 4.82 4.34 0.10
CA GLU A 71 5.35 4.51 1.45
C GLU A 71 6.34 5.69 1.68
N PRO A 72 6.02 6.94 1.32
CA PRO A 72 6.85 8.08 1.70
C PRO A 72 6.95 8.19 3.24
N ARG A 73 8.11 8.49 3.82
CA ARG A 73 8.30 8.48 5.29
C ARG A 73 8.34 9.87 5.91
N SER A 74 7.62 10.07 7.01
CA SER A 74 7.74 11.27 7.85
C SER A 74 9.00 11.23 8.72
N PRO A 75 9.68 12.36 9.00
CA PRO A 75 9.38 13.70 8.54
C PRO A 75 10.05 14.10 7.22
N GLY A 76 10.94 13.27 6.64
CA GLY A 76 11.76 13.62 5.47
C GLY A 76 10.94 13.96 4.23
N ALA A 77 10.04 13.07 3.82
CA ALA A 77 9.05 13.34 2.78
C ALA A 77 7.95 14.22 3.40
N THR A 78 8.10 15.53 3.27
CA THR A 78 7.24 16.50 3.96
C THR A 78 5.80 16.45 3.41
N LEU A 79 4.83 16.82 4.26
CA LEU A 79 3.43 16.92 3.85
C LEU A 79 3.25 17.97 2.73
N GLU A 80 4.04 19.05 2.75
CA GLU A 80 4.02 20.08 1.70
C GLU A 80 4.47 19.51 0.35
N SER A 81 5.63 18.85 0.31
CA SER A 81 6.17 18.23 -0.90
C SER A 81 5.23 17.17 -1.46
N LEU A 82 4.62 16.34 -0.60
CA LEU A 82 3.64 15.33 -1.02
C LEU A 82 2.32 15.94 -1.50
N ASN A 83 1.82 16.99 -0.87
CA ASN A 83 0.62 17.68 -1.34
C ASN A 83 0.84 18.29 -2.74
N LYS A 84 2.01 18.87 -2.99
CA LYS A 84 2.41 19.34 -4.32
C LYS A 84 2.53 18.19 -5.31
N TYR A 85 3.21 17.13 -4.92
CA TYR A 85 3.42 15.94 -5.75
C TYR A 85 2.10 15.24 -6.11
N TYR A 86 1.24 14.91 -5.14
CA TYR A 86 -0.01 14.20 -5.38
C TYR A 86 -0.98 14.97 -6.28
N LYS A 87 -1.05 16.30 -6.13
CA LYS A 87 -1.81 17.14 -7.07
C LYS A 87 -1.23 17.08 -8.48
N ALA A 88 0.08 17.23 -8.63
CA ALA A 88 0.74 17.21 -9.95
C ALA A 88 0.70 15.82 -10.61
N GLY A 89 0.94 14.75 -9.84
CA GLY A 89 0.86 13.35 -10.26
C GLY A 89 -0.55 12.97 -10.69
N TYR A 90 -1.59 13.39 -9.95
CA TYR A 90 -2.97 13.23 -10.37
C TYR A 90 -3.25 13.89 -11.73
N GLN A 91 -2.79 15.14 -11.94
CA GLN A 91 -2.96 15.81 -13.23
C GLN A 91 -2.21 15.10 -14.36
N ALA A 92 -1.01 14.58 -14.09
CA ALA A 92 -0.25 13.78 -15.04
C ALA A 92 -1.00 12.49 -15.43
N VAL A 93 -1.64 11.80 -14.48
CA VAL A 93 -2.50 10.65 -14.79
C VAL A 93 -3.69 11.09 -15.64
N ARG A 94 -4.39 12.16 -15.23
CA ARG A 94 -5.61 12.64 -15.91
C ARG A 94 -5.37 13.16 -17.33
N LYS A 95 -4.17 13.63 -17.64
CA LYS A 95 -3.75 13.96 -19.01
C LYS A 95 -3.84 12.79 -19.98
N HIS A 96 -3.67 11.56 -19.48
CA HIS A 96 -3.61 10.35 -20.30
C HIS A 96 -4.76 9.37 -20.05
N SER A 97 -5.36 9.37 -18.86
CA SER A 97 -6.46 8.47 -18.49
C SER A 97 -7.53 9.15 -17.64
N SER A 98 -8.76 9.15 -18.15
CA SER A 98 -9.96 9.62 -17.45
C SER A 98 -10.59 8.52 -16.57
N SER A 99 -10.19 7.26 -16.72
CA SER A 99 -10.81 6.10 -16.07
C SER A 99 -9.93 5.43 -15.01
N ALA A 100 -8.61 5.58 -15.04
CA ALA A 100 -7.75 5.01 -14.02
C ALA A 100 -8.02 5.65 -12.64
N TYR A 101 -8.08 4.84 -11.60
CA TYR A 101 -8.01 5.33 -10.23
C TYR A 101 -6.59 5.89 -9.95
N VAL A 102 -6.49 6.87 -9.06
CA VAL A 102 -5.21 7.43 -8.62
C VAL A 102 -5.06 7.14 -7.14
N VAL A 103 -4.04 6.36 -6.79
CA VAL A 103 -3.78 5.89 -5.43
C VAL A 103 -2.70 6.77 -4.80
N LEU A 104 -2.96 7.24 -3.58
CA LEU A 104 -2.09 8.09 -2.79
C LEU A 104 -1.74 7.30 -1.52
N SER A 105 -0.49 6.86 -1.39
CA SER A 105 -0.03 6.20 -0.17
C SER A 105 -0.03 7.16 1.02
N ASN A 106 -0.50 6.67 2.17
CA ASN A 106 -0.21 7.33 3.43
C ASN A 106 1.29 7.35 3.71
N ARG A 107 1.72 8.29 4.56
CA ARG A 107 3.11 8.31 4.99
C ARG A 107 3.36 7.30 6.09
N LEU A 108 4.52 6.65 6.01
CA LEU A 108 5.08 5.92 7.14
C LEU A 108 5.38 6.88 8.30
N SER A 109 5.15 6.39 9.52
CA SER A 109 5.40 7.11 10.78
C SER A 109 4.61 8.41 10.96
N SER A 110 3.58 8.66 10.15
CA SER A 110 2.69 9.80 10.32
C SER A 110 1.64 9.53 11.41
N PRO A 111 1.41 10.45 12.36
CA PRO A 111 0.39 10.27 13.39
C PRO A 111 -1.03 10.54 12.88
N ASN A 112 -1.19 11.03 11.65
CA ASN A 112 -2.49 11.38 11.07
C ASN A 112 -2.78 10.54 9.81
N PRO A 113 -3.54 9.43 9.93
CA PRO A 113 -3.92 8.58 8.80
C PRO A 113 -4.82 9.26 7.74
N LYS A 114 -5.30 10.49 8.01
CA LYS A 114 -6.15 11.28 7.11
C LYS A 114 -5.45 12.52 6.55
N GLU A 115 -4.14 12.65 6.70
CA GLU A 115 -3.43 13.87 6.27
C GLU A 115 -3.60 14.20 4.78
N PHE A 116 -3.87 13.21 3.93
CA PHE A 116 -4.12 13.39 2.50
C PHE A 116 -5.60 13.52 2.12
N PHE A 117 -6.56 13.41 3.06
CA PHE A 117 -7.99 13.56 2.76
C PHE A 117 -8.33 14.93 2.16
N PRO A 118 -7.77 16.06 2.65
CA PRO A 118 -8.01 17.37 2.03
C PRO A 118 -7.62 17.42 0.55
N VAL A 119 -6.58 16.69 0.14
CA VAL A 119 -6.21 16.55 -1.27
C VAL A 119 -7.14 15.57 -1.97
N ALA A 120 -7.23 14.33 -1.48
CA ALA A 120 -7.93 13.23 -2.13
C ALA A 120 -9.43 13.51 -2.35
N ASN A 121 -10.10 14.20 -1.43
CA ASN A 121 -11.53 14.57 -1.55
C ASN A 121 -11.80 15.48 -2.77
N GLY A 122 -10.82 16.29 -3.17
CA GLY A 122 -10.93 17.15 -4.36
C GLY A 122 -10.64 16.43 -5.68
N LEU A 123 -10.25 15.15 -5.63
CA LEU A 123 -9.78 14.38 -6.77
C LEU A 123 -10.78 13.27 -7.13
N ARG A 124 -11.30 13.27 -8.36
CA ARG A 124 -12.21 12.23 -8.83
C ARG A 124 -11.48 10.90 -8.96
N ARG A 125 -12.07 9.80 -8.47
CA ARG A 125 -11.48 8.44 -8.49
C ARG A 125 -10.12 8.39 -7.77
N SER A 126 -10.03 9.08 -6.65
CA SER A 126 -8.90 8.98 -5.72
C SER A 126 -9.08 7.80 -4.77
N VAL A 127 -7.95 7.26 -4.33
CA VAL A 127 -7.86 6.16 -3.39
C VAL A 127 -6.74 6.51 -2.40
N ILE A 128 -6.94 6.25 -1.12
CA ILE A 128 -5.89 6.29 -0.10
C ILE A 128 -5.39 4.86 0.12
N ASP A 129 -4.08 4.67 0.04
CA ASP A 129 -3.44 3.43 0.42
C ASP A 129 -3.00 3.44 1.88
N VAL A 130 -3.25 2.33 2.58
CA VAL A 130 -2.81 2.07 3.94
C VAL A 130 -2.19 0.69 4.03
N HIS A 131 -1.04 0.59 4.71
CA HIS A 131 -0.31 -0.66 4.87
C HIS A 131 -0.40 -1.12 6.32
N TYR A 132 -0.78 -2.39 6.53
CA TYR A 132 -0.98 -2.95 7.86
C TYR A 132 -0.12 -4.19 8.05
N TYR A 133 0.89 -4.02 8.92
CA TYR A 133 1.80 -5.08 9.31
C TYR A 133 1.69 -5.37 10.81
N SER A 134 1.88 -6.64 11.17
CA SER A 134 1.92 -7.15 12.56
C SER A 134 3.31 -7.67 12.95
N VAL A 135 4.37 -7.18 12.29
CA VAL A 135 5.74 -7.71 12.43
C VAL A 135 6.81 -6.64 12.67
N PHE A 136 6.55 -5.38 12.34
CA PHE A 136 7.59 -4.32 12.43
C PHE A 136 7.60 -3.59 13.78
N ASP A 137 6.51 -3.61 14.53
CA ASP A 137 6.43 -2.96 15.84
C ASP A 137 6.82 -3.93 16.96
N ASP A 138 7.50 -3.43 18.00
CA ASP A 138 7.87 -4.20 19.18
C ASP A 138 6.67 -4.58 20.04
N LEU A 139 5.56 -3.85 19.91
CA LEU A 139 4.27 -4.20 20.48
C LEU A 139 3.87 -5.66 20.19
N PHE A 140 4.21 -6.19 19.01
CA PHE A 140 3.84 -7.55 18.61
C PHE A 140 4.76 -8.63 19.17
N THR A 141 5.92 -8.26 19.74
CA THR A 141 6.91 -9.21 20.28
C THR A 141 6.37 -10.00 21.47
N ASP A 142 5.63 -9.32 22.35
CA ASP A 142 5.16 -9.88 23.63
C ASP A 142 3.69 -10.33 23.60
N MET A 143 3.04 -10.20 22.44
CA MET A 143 1.65 -10.65 22.28
C MET A 143 1.57 -12.17 22.13
N THR A 144 0.54 -12.75 22.72
CA THR A 144 0.11 -14.14 22.43
C THR A 144 -0.56 -14.24 21.07
N VAL A 145 -0.80 -15.47 20.60
CA VAL A 145 -1.60 -15.74 19.40
C VAL A 145 -2.97 -15.04 19.47
N GLN A 146 -3.69 -15.21 20.59
CA GLN A 146 -5.02 -14.64 20.73
C GLN A 146 -4.99 -13.11 20.74
N GLN A 147 -4.01 -12.50 21.41
CA GLN A 147 -3.85 -11.04 21.41
C GLN A 147 -3.55 -10.48 20.02
N ASN A 148 -2.74 -11.16 19.20
CA ASN A 148 -2.53 -10.75 17.81
C ASN A 148 -3.83 -10.81 16.98
N ILE A 149 -4.61 -11.87 17.13
CA ILE A 149 -5.90 -12.02 16.44
C ILE A 149 -6.89 -10.94 16.90
N ASP A 150 -6.99 -10.72 18.21
CA ASP A 150 -7.87 -9.71 18.79
C ASP A 150 -7.48 -8.30 18.31
N TYR A 151 -6.17 -8.00 18.23
CA TYR A 151 -5.66 -6.72 17.72
C TYR A 151 -6.13 -6.44 16.29
N ILE A 152 -6.26 -7.46 15.44
CA ILE A 152 -6.83 -7.28 14.09
C ILE A 152 -8.30 -6.85 14.17
N TYR A 153 -9.11 -7.55 14.98
CA TYR A 153 -10.54 -7.26 15.10
C TYR A 153 -10.87 -5.98 15.87
N THR A 154 -9.96 -5.50 16.72
CA THR A 154 -10.13 -4.28 17.51
C THR A 154 -9.37 -3.11 16.88
N ASN A 155 -8.04 -3.08 17.03
CA ASN A 155 -7.19 -1.97 16.64
C ASN A 155 -7.18 -1.76 15.12
N ARG A 156 -6.83 -2.79 14.32
CA ARG A 156 -6.80 -2.63 12.85
C ARG A 156 -8.19 -2.39 12.25
N SER A 157 -9.21 -2.97 12.86
CA SER A 157 -10.60 -2.67 12.52
C SER A 157 -10.95 -1.20 12.77
N SER A 158 -10.54 -0.64 13.90
CA SER A 158 -10.71 0.79 14.21
C SER A 158 -9.90 1.67 13.25
N ASP A 159 -8.64 1.32 12.96
CA ASP A 159 -7.78 2.06 12.03
C ASP A 159 -8.42 2.14 10.64
N LEU A 160 -8.90 1.01 10.11
CA LEU A 160 -9.54 0.94 8.80
C LEU A 160 -10.88 1.70 8.79
N ASN A 161 -11.69 1.55 9.84
CA ASN A 161 -12.95 2.30 9.98
C ASN A 161 -12.71 3.80 10.07
N PHE A 162 -11.61 4.22 10.72
CA PHE A 162 -11.27 5.62 10.82
C PHE A 162 -11.05 6.22 9.42
N VAL A 163 -10.27 5.57 8.56
CA VAL A 163 -10.02 6.06 7.18
C VAL A 163 -11.18 5.75 6.21
N THR A 164 -12.12 4.88 6.55
CA THR A 164 -13.26 4.57 5.67
C THR A 164 -14.44 5.49 5.98
N THR A 165 -14.70 6.49 5.13
CA THR A 165 -15.81 7.44 5.33
C THR A 165 -16.79 7.46 4.16
N ALA A 166 -18.07 7.76 4.43
CA ALA A 166 -19.15 7.67 3.43
C ALA A 166 -18.94 8.58 2.20
N ASN A 167 -18.33 9.75 2.40
CA ASN A 167 -18.07 10.74 1.35
C ASN A 167 -16.56 11.01 1.14
N GLY A 168 -15.71 10.07 1.57
CA GLY A 168 -14.26 10.17 1.44
C GLY A 168 -13.71 9.52 0.16
N PRO A 169 -12.38 9.54 -0.01
CA PRO A 169 -11.74 8.71 -1.03
C PRO A 169 -12.00 7.22 -0.74
N LEU A 170 -11.85 6.39 -1.76
CA LEU A 170 -11.81 4.94 -1.53
C LEU A 170 -10.55 4.58 -0.73
N VAL A 171 -10.59 3.46 -0.02
CA VAL A 171 -9.48 2.98 0.81
C VAL A 171 -9.00 1.64 0.28
N PHE A 172 -7.70 1.54 0.05
CA PHE A 172 -7.00 0.34 -0.36
C PHE A 172 -6.11 -0.13 0.79
N VAL A 173 -6.16 -1.41 1.14
CA VAL A 173 -5.13 -2.01 2.01
C VAL A 173 -4.08 -2.63 1.10
N GLY A 174 -3.14 -1.81 0.62
CA GLY A 174 -2.21 -2.16 -0.45
C GLY A 174 -1.14 -3.17 -0.03
N GLU A 175 -0.81 -3.23 1.25
CA GLU A 175 0.12 -4.22 1.77
C GLU A 175 -0.30 -4.76 3.14
N TRP A 176 -0.25 -6.08 3.25
CA TRP A 176 -0.34 -6.86 4.49
C TRP A 176 0.23 -8.27 4.28
N VAL A 177 0.55 -8.95 5.38
CA VAL A 177 1.03 -10.35 5.39
C VAL A 177 0.51 -11.14 6.57
N ALA A 178 0.52 -12.46 6.45
CA ALA A 178 0.29 -13.38 7.56
C ALA A 178 1.53 -13.65 8.42
N GLU A 179 2.68 -13.01 8.12
CA GLU A 179 3.85 -13.09 8.99
C GLU A 179 3.64 -12.29 10.28
N TRP A 180 4.10 -12.85 11.40
CA TRP A 180 4.01 -12.26 12.74
C TRP A 180 5.19 -12.71 13.60
N LYS A 181 5.37 -12.09 14.77
CA LYS A 181 6.50 -12.41 15.67
C LYS A 181 6.30 -13.69 16.53
N ILE A 182 5.15 -14.36 16.44
CA ILE A 182 4.86 -15.57 17.25
C ILE A 182 5.77 -16.73 16.86
N LYS A 183 6.53 -17.23 17.84
CA LYS A 183 7.34 -18.45 17.68
C LYS A 183 6.46 -19.69 17.87
N ASN A 184 6.74 -20.73 17.08
CA ASN A 184 6.08 -22.05 17.16
C ASN A 184 4.54 -22.03 17.00
N ALA A 185 3.99 -21.03 16.30
CA ALA A 185 2.57 -21.00 15.98
C ALA A 185 2.16 -22.22 15.15
N THR A 186 1.01 -22.80 15.47
CA THR A 186 0.48 -23.93 14.69
C THR A 186 -0.08 -23.45 13.35
N LYS A 187 -0.31 -24.38 12.42
CA LYS A 187 -1.03 -24.06 11.17
C LYS A 187 -2.40 -23.45 11.44
N GLU A 188 -3.11 -23.94 12.45
CA GLU A 188 -4.43 -23.42 12.83
C GLU A 188 -4.33 -21.98 13.33
N ASP A 189 -3.28 -21.63 14.08
CA ASP A 189 -3.06 -20.25 14.54
C ASP A 189 -2.87 -19.29 13.35
N PHE A 190 -2.04 -19.66 12.36
CA PHE A 190 -1.89 -18.87 11.15
C PHE A 190 -3.17 -18.76 10.32
N GLN A 191 -3.96 -19.84 10.25
CA GLN A 191 -5.26 -19.81 9.57
C GLN A 191 -6.22 -18.84 10.26
N ARG A 192 -6.30 -18.87 11.59
CA ARG A 192 -7.14 -17.97 12.39
C ARG A 192 -6.69 -16.51 12.25
N PHE A 193 -5.38 -16.25 12.27
CA PHE A 193 -4.81 -14.92 12.07
C PHE A 193 -5.04 -14.39 10.67
N SER A 194 -4.77 -15.19 9.64
CA SER A 194 -5.01 -14.82 8.25
C SER A 194 -6.49 -14.57 7.98
N LYS A 195 -7.38 -15.38 8.55
CA LYS A 195 -8.83 -15.17 8.47
C LYS A 195 -9.23 -13.83 9.09
N ALA A 196 -8.71 -13.48 10.27
CA ALA A 196 -9.01 -12.20 10.90
C ALA A 196 -8.59 -11.02 10.01
N GLN A 197 -7.40 -11.10 9.41
CA GLN A 197 -6.94 -10.08 8.46
C GLN A 197 -7.85 -9.98 7.23
N LEU A 198 -8.22 -11.11 6.61
CA LEU A 198 -9.14 -11.13 5.48
C LEU A 198 -10.54 -10.57 5.82
N ASP A 199 -11.09 -10.92 6.98
CA ASP A 199 -12.38 -10.43 7.46
C ASP A 199 -12.35 -8.89 7.65
N VAL A 200 -11.25 -8.37 8.22
CA VAL A 200 -11.10 -6.94 8.52
C VAL A 200 -10.73 -6.15 7.27
N PHE A 201 -9.66 -6.52 6.58
CA PHE A 201 -9.13 -5.82 5.41
C PHE A 201 -10.01 -6.00 4.17
N GLY A 202 -10.81 -7.08 4.11
CA GLY A 202 -11.86 -7.28 3.11
C GLY A 202 -12.93 -6.19 3.10
N ARG A 203 -13.04 -5.38 4.16
CA ARG A 203 -13.96 -4.23 4.23
C ARG A 203 -13.43 -2.97 3.55
N ALA A 204 -12.15 -2.95 3.15
CA ALA A 204 -11.57 -1.81 2.45
C ALA A 204 -12.30 -1.56 1.12
N THR A 205 -12.68 -0.30 0.87
CA THR A 205 -13.62 0.04 -0.21
C THR A 205 -13.02 -0.05 -1.62
N PHE A 206 -11.70 -0.16 -1.73
CA PHE A 206 -10.98 -0.43 -2.97
C PHE A 206 -10.40 -1.85 -3.05
N GLY A 207 -10.52 -2.64 -1.97
CA GLY A 207 -9.96 -3.98 -1.83
C GLY A 207 -8.63 -3.99 -1.06
N TRP A 208 -7.89 -5.09 -1.21
CA TRP A 208 -6.62 -5.33 -0.54
C TRP A 208 -5.63 -6.05 -1.46
N ALA A 209 -4.33 -5.96 -1.15
CA ALA A 209 -3.27 -6.74 -1.79
C ALA A 209 -2.30 -7.32 -0.76
N TYR A 210 -1.93 -8.59 -0.96
CA TYR A 210 -0.99 -9.31 -0.10
C TYR A 210 0.44 -9.07 -0.55
N TRP A 211 1.34 -8.78 0.38
CA TRP A 211 2.75 -8.55 0.08
C TRP A 211 3.60 -9.80 0.36
N ALA A 212 3.90 -10.68 -0.58
CA ALA A 212 3.76 -10.57 -2.02
C ALA A 212 3.11 -11.84 -2.61
N PHE A 213 2.91 -11.87 -3.93
CA PHE A 213 2.42 -13.08 -4.59
C PHE A 213 3.35 -14.28 -4.35
N LYS A 214 4.67 -14.07 -4.42
CA LYS A 214 5.68 -15.11 -4.25
C LYS A 214 6.92 -14.57 -3.55
N ASN A 215 7.50 -15.38 -2.66
CA ASN A 215 8.78 -15.13 -2.00
C ASN A 215 9.60 -16.43 -1.93
N SER A 216 10.87 -16.33 -1.54
CA SER A 216 11.74 -17.49 -1.31
C SER A 216 11.23 -18.37 -0.17
N ASP A 217 11.68 -19.64 -0.16
CA ASP A 217 11.26 -20.64 0.82
C ASP A 217 11.65 -20.31 2.28
N ASN A 218 12.53 -19.33 2.47
CA ASN A 218 12.91 -18.82 3.80
C ASN A 218 11.86 -17.85 4.38
N TYR A 219 10.95 -17.31 3.55
CA TYR A 219 9.95 -16.32 3.92
C TYR A 219 8.54 -16.76 3.47
N LYS A 220 8.15 -17.97 3.89
CA LYS A 220 6.92 -18.64 3.41
C LYS A 220 5.65 -17.83 3.64
N HIS A 221 5.52 -17.16 4.79
CA HIS A 221 4.33 -16.35 5.08
C HIS A 221 4.34 -14.98 4.38
N TRP A 222 5.42 -14.63 3.68
CA TRP A 222 5.45 -13.49 2.74
C TRP A 222 5.08 -13.91 1.31
N SER A 223 4.66 -15.17 1.10
CA SER A 223 4.31 -15.73 -0.21
C SER A 223 2.83 -16.15 -0.23
N LEU A 224 1.96 -15.33 -0.82
CA LEU A 224 0.53 -15.64 -0.95
C LEU A 224 0.31 -16.97 -1.69
N GLU A 225 1.07 -17.24 -2.76
CA GLU A 225 1.05 -18.50 -3.49
C GLU A 225 1.29 -19.69 -2.54
N TRP A 226 2.32 -19.60 -1.70
CA TRP A 226 2.63 -20.67 -0.75
C TRP A 226 1.53 -20.82 0.30
N MET A 227 1.03 -19.70 0.84
CA MET A 227 -0.04 -19.68 1.85
C MET A 227 -1.33 -20.35 1.33
N ILE A 228 -1.70 -20.10 0.07
CA ILE A 228 -2.87 -20.73 -0.55
C ILE A 228 -2.61 -22.21 -0.82
N ASN A 229 -1.49 -22.55 -1.47
CA ASN A 229 -1.19 -23.92 -1.89
C ASN A 229 -1.03 -24.88 -0.69
N ASN A 230 -0.63 -24.37 0.47
CA ASN A 230 -0.48 -25.16 1.69
C ASN A 230 -1.70 -25.05 2.63
N GLY A 231 -2.77 -24.37 2.21
CA GLY A 231 -4.04 -24.28 2.95
C GLY A 231 -3.97 -23.45 4.22
N TYR A 232 -3.09 -22.44 4.27
CA TYR A 232 -3.06 -21.43 5.34
C TYR A 232 -4.03 -20.27 5.07
N ILE A 233 -4.24 -19.93 3.79
CA ILE A 233 -5.24 -18.96 3.32
C ILE A 233 -6.20 -19.64 2.36
N LYS A 234 -7.49 -19.28 2.46
CA LYS A 234 -8.53 -19.65 1.49
C LYS A 234 -9.23 -18.37 1.02
N LEU A 235 -9.23 -18.14 -0.29
CA LEU A 235 -9.87 -17.01 -0.97
C LEU A 235 -11.17 -17.44 -1.67
#